data_AF-A0A7Y4Y532-F1
#
_entry.id   AF-A0A7Y4Y532-F1
#
_cell.length_a   1.000
_cell.length_b   1.000
_cell.length_c   1.000
_cell.angle_alpha   90.00
_cell.angle_beta   90.00
_cell.angle_gamma   90.00
#
_symmetry.space_group_name_H-M   'P 1'
#
loop_
_entity.id
_entity.type
_entity.pdbx_description
1 polymer ?
#
loop_
_entity_poly.entity_id
_entity_poly.type
_entity_poly.pdbx_seq_one_letter_code
_entity_poly.pdbx_strand_id
1 'polypeptide(L)'
;MHGLKNVSHRHDDALSRIGWADLERLLATYYREVGWWVEHAGTGGTGAKFDGGVDLRIRRDAEVVLVQCKHWNAKQVPHNAVHELLGLMVNEGATGAVLVSSGEFTRAAIDAAQRHGHVKLVDGETLRGMLGPLAEPEPPPDAAPAKPARPVRPRTNSLLWLVALVGAIGFVLIVRTVLHRTADTAVEPSEDTRRAPMARTADASYEESLPAPVAQAVAAPAVAMPPPRPPTEAEIRESQRKADEAMRLIADDTPEL
;
A
#
# COMPACT_ATOMS: atom_id res chain seq x y z
N MET A 1 -11.74 -4.94 -2.65
CA MET A 1 -12.93 -4.28 -2.05
C MET A 1 -13.98 -5.25 -1.48
N HIS A 2 -13.80 -6.58 -1.54
CA HIS A 2 -14.64 -7.50 -0.77
C HIS A 2 -14.29 -7.39 0.73
N GLY A 3 -15.30 -7.35 1.61
CA GLY A 3 -15.12 -7.40 3.07
C GLY A 3 -15.35 -6.11 3.87
N LEU A 4 -15.46 -4.94 3.24
CA LEU A 4 -15.73 -3.68 3.97
C LEU A 4 -17.22 -3.55 4.32
N LYS A 5 -17.50 -3.41 5.63
CA LYS A 5 -18.85 -3.21 6.17
C LYS A 5 -19.40 -1.85 5.74
N ASN A 6 -20.69 -1.79 5.36
CA ASN A 6 -21.38 -0.52 5.11
C ASN A 6 -21.55 0.26 6.42
N VAL A 7 -21.54 1.59 6.34
CA VAL A 7 -22.00 2.43 7.46
C VAL A 7 -23.46 2.13 7.79
N SER A 8 -23.84 2.28 9.05
CA SER A 8 -25.23 2.17 9.49
C SER A 8 -26.05 3.39 9.06
N HIS A 9 -25.44 4.56 9.10
CA HIS A 9 -26.02 5.81 8.64
C HIS A 9 -25.09 6.52 7.66
N ARG A 10 -25.61 6.80 6.47
CA ARG A 10 -24.90 7.61 5.48
C ARG A 10 -25.34 9.06 5.63
N HIS A 11 -24.39 9.94 5.89
CA HIS A 11 -24.67 11.36 5.98
C HIS A 11 -24.81 11.99 4.59
N ASP A 12 -25.66 13.01 4.49
CA ASP A 12 -25.89 13.79 3.27
C ASP A 12 -25.89 15.30 3.58
N ASP A 13 -24.74 15.79 4.04
CA ASP A 13 -24.48 17.19 4.41
C ASP A 13 -23.20 17.72 3.75
N ALA A 14 -22.91 19.00 3.95
CA ALA A 14 -21.69 19.65 3.45
C ALA A 14 -20.41 18.83 3.71
N LEU A 15 -20.21 18.30 4.93
CA LEU A 15 -19.02 17.50 5.28
C LEU A 15 -18.91 16.22 4.44
N SER A 16 -20.03 15.61 4.06
CA SER A 16 -20.06 14.45 3.17
C SER A 16 -19.76 14.79 1.70
N ARG A 17 -19.85 16.08 1.32
CA ARG A 17 -19.73 16.58 -0.05
C ARG A 17 -18.41 17.33 -0.33
N ILE A 18 -17.69 17.77 0.69
CA ILE A 18 -16.37 18.41 0.51
C ILE A 18 -15.31 17.42 0.01
N GLY A 19 -14.28 17.93 -0.67
CA GLY A 19 -13.15 17.13 -1.10
C GLY A 19 -12.21 16.76 0.05
N TRP A 20 -11.36 15.75 -0.17
CA TRP A 20 -10.33 15.32 0.78
C TRP A 20 -9.42 16.49 1.22
N ALA A 21 -8.94 17.29 0.28
CA ALA A 21 -8.06 18.42 0.57
C ALA A 21 -8.76 19.55 1.36
N ASP A 22 -10.06 19.74 1.18
CA ASP A 22 -10.85 20.68 1.98
C ASP A 22 -10.98 20.19 3.42
N LEU A 23 -11.23 18.90 3.60
CA LEU A 23 -11.30 18.31 4.94
C LEU A 23 -9.96 18.42 5.68
N GLU A 24 -8.83 18.15 5.01
CA GLU A 24 -7.50 18.37 5.60
C GLU A 24 -7.30 19.83 6.07
N ARG A 25 -7.73 20.80 5.25
CA ARG A 25 -7.65 22.23 5.59
C ARG A 25 -8.54 22.59 6.77
N LEU A 26 -9.76 22.05 6.83
CA LEU A 26 -10.67 22.26 7.96
C LEU A 26 -10.10 21.70 9.25
N LEU A 27 -9.57 20.47 9.22
CA LEU A 27 -8.90 19.85 10.37
C LEU A 27 -7.69 20.67 10.82
N ALA A 28 -6.85 21.11 9.88
CA ALA A 28 -5.70 21.94 10.21
C ALA A 28 -6.11 23.27 10.85
N THR A 29 -7.18 23.90 10.36
CA THR A 29 -7.73 25.14 10.92
C THR A 29 -8.25 24.90 12.34
N TYR A 30 -9.10 23.88 12.52
CA TYR A 30 -9.63 23.50 13.84
C TYR A 30 -8.51 23.24 14.85
N TYR A 31 -7.49 22.44 14.50
CA TYR A 31 -6.40 22.13 15.42
C TYR A 31 -5.59 23.38 15.80
N ARG A 32 -5.36 24.31 14.86
CA ARG A 32 -4.72 25.60 15.18
C ARG A 32 -5.56 26.42 16.16
N GLU A 33 -6.87 26.50 15.95
CA GLU A 33 -7.80 27.26 16.80
C GLU A 33 -7.84 26.71 18.23
N VAL A 34 -7.78 25.39 18.41
CA VAL A 34 -7.73 24.76 19.74
C VAL A 34 -6.30 24.65 20.32
N GLY A 35 -5.36 25.43 19.77
CA GLY A 35 -4.05 25.70 20.35
C GLY A 35 -2.92 24.74 19.96
N TRP A 36 -3.08 23.97 18.88
CA TRP A 36 -2.00 23.13 18.37
C TRP A 36 -1.17 23.85 17.32
N TRP A 37 0.13 23.60 17.30
CA TRP A 37 0.94 23.86 16.13
C TRP A 37 0.70 22.75 15.10
N VAL A 38 0.51 23.11 13.83
CA VAL A 38 0.11 22.17 12.76
C VAL A 38 1.04 22.25 11.57
N GLU A 39 1.61 21.11 11.19
CA GLU A 39 2.38 20.88 9.97
C GLU A 39 1.59 19.96 9.02
N HIS A 40 1.52 20.33 7.74
CA HIS A 40 0.89 19.50 6.72
C HIS A 40 1.90 18.45 6.22
N ALA A 41 1.51 17.18 6.36
CA ALA A 41 2.24 16.02 5.83
C ALA A 41 1.59 15.48 4.54
N GLY A 42 0.31 15.78 4.34
CA GLY A 42 -0.48 15.39 3.18
C GLY A 42 -0.34 16.35 1.98
N THR A 43 -0.94 15.93 0.87
CA THR A 43 -0.87 16.65 -0.42
C THR A 43 -1.55 18.03 -0.41
N GLY A 44 -2.40 18.34 0.58
CA GLY A 44 -3.18 19.57 0.66
C GLY A 44 -2.40 20.85 0.98
N GLY A 45 -1.10 20.76 1.30
CA GLY A 45 -0.26 21.91 1.69
C GLY A 45 0.84 22.30 0.70
N THR A 46 1.55 21.36 0.09
CA THR A 46 2.80 21.67 -0.65
C THR A 46 3.10 20.78 -1.86
N GLY A 47 2.23 19.82 -2.20
CA GLY A 47 2.49 18.87 -3.31
C GLY A 47 3.77 18.02 -3.15
N ALA A 48 4.45 18.11 -2.00
CA ALA A 48 5.62 17.32 -1.68
C ALA A 48 5.19 16.00 -1.04
N LYS A 49 5.90 14.93 -1.45
CA LYS A 49 5.95 13.56 -0.90
C LYS A 49 4.72 13.07 -0.11
N PHE A 50 4.07 12.05 -0.65
CA PHE A 50 3.11 11.23 0.08
C PHE A 50 3.82 10.54 1.24
N ASP A 51 3.60 10.99 2.48
CA ASP A 51 4.19 10.43 3.70
C ASP A 51 3.53 9.11 4.15
N GLY A 52 2.99 8.34 3.22
CA GLY A 52 2.55 6.97 3.49
C GLY A 52 1.26 6.83 4.31
N GLY A 53 0.58 7.93 4.65
CA GLY A 53 -0.73 7.90 5.33
C GLY A 53 -0.96 8.93 6.42
N VAL A 54 0.01 9.79 6.77
CA VAL A 54 -0.22 10.92 7.69
C VAL A 54 -0.64 12.15 6.91
N ASP A 55 -1.72 12.82 7.33
CA ASP A 55 -2.18 14.06 6.69
C ASP A 55 -1.67 15.29 7.43
N LEU A 56 -1.70 15.26 8.78
CA LEU A 56 -1.19 16.35 9.63
C LEU A 56 -0.29 15.81 10.74
N ARG A 57 0.74 16.60 11.08
CA ARG A 57 1.51 16.45 12.31
C ARG A 57 1.17 17.63 13.21
N ILE A 58 0.64 17.34 14.40
CA ILE A 58 0.25 18.37 15.35
C ILE A 58 1.10 18.29 16.61
N ARG A 59 1.47 19.44 17.18
CA ARG A 59 2.32 19.52 18.36
C ARG A 59 1.81 20.55 19.36
N ARG A 60 1.84 20.18 20.63
CA ARG A 60 1.56 21.08 21.76
C ARG A 60 2.38 20.63 22.96
N ASP A 61 3.15 21.55 23.54
CA ASP A 61 4.10 21.24 24.62
C ASP A 61 5.05 20.09 24.23
N ALA A 62 5.03 19.00 25.01
CA ALA A 62 5.81 17.78 24.75
C ALA A 62 5.05 16.73 23.90
N GLU A 63 3.78 16.99 23.55
CA GLU A 63 2.95 16.08 22.78
C GLU A 63 3.17 16.30 21.28
N VAL A 64 3.48 15.21 20.58
CA VAL A 64 3.49 15.12 19.10
C VAL A 64 2.46 14.08 18.70
N VAL A 65 1.51 14.46 17.86
CA VAL A 65 0.39 13.61 17.47
C VAL A 65 0.27 13.55 15.95
N LEU A 66 0.15 12.34 15.41
CA LEU A 66 -0.11 12.12 13.98
C LEU A 66 -1.61 12.10 13.71
N VAL A 67 -2.06 12.80 12.69
CA VAL A 67 -3.46 12.78 12.26
C VAL A 67 -3.54 12.15 10.88
N GLN A 68 -4.31 11.07 10.78
CA GLN A 68 -4.72 10.47 9.51
C GLN A 68 -6.22 10.65 9.35
N CYS A 69 -6.63 11.06 8.17
CA CYS A 69 -8.00 11.19 7.74
C CYS A 69 -8.31 10.09 6.72
N LYS A 70 -9.45 9.44 6.87
CA LYS A 70 -10.07 8.57 5.85
C LYS A 70 -11.40 9.21 5.49
N HIS A 71 -11.49 9.88 4.34
CA HIS A 71 -12.74 10.50 3.90
C HIS A 71 -13.74 9.45 3.36
N TRP A 72 -14.21 8.57 4.24
CA TRP A 72 -15.11 7.47 3.93
C TRP A 72 -16.47 7.73 4.58
N ASN A 73 -17.52 7.89 3.78
CA ASN A 73 -18.89 8.07 4.26
C ASN A 73 -19.82 6.90 3.86
N ALA A 74 -19.33 5.95 3.05
CA ALA A 74 -20.15 4.81 2.59
C ALA A 74 -19.76 3.48 3.28
N LYS A 75 -18.52 3.36 3.75
CA LYS A 75 -17.96 2.15 4.34
C LYS A 75 -17.35 2.46 5.69
N GLN A 76 -17.46 1.52 6.61
CA GLN A 76 -16.81 1.62 7.91
C GLN A 76 -15.30 1.43 7.78
N VAL A 77 -14.54 2.17 8.57
CA VAL A 77 -13.08 2.05 8.63
C VAL A 77 -12.70 0.80 9.46
N PRO A 78 -11.86 -0.12 8.94
CA PRO A 78 -11.49 -1.34 9.64
C PRO A 78 -10.34 -1.14 10.62
N HIS A 79 -10.07 -2.15 11.44
CA HIS A 79 -8.99 -2.15 12.43
C HIS A 79 -7.59 -2.01 11.81
N ASN A 80 -7.40 -2.45 10.56
CA ASN A 80 -6.11 -2.33 9.88
C ASN A 80 -5.62 -0.87 9.81
N ALA A 81 -6.53 0.10 9.64
CA ALA A 81 -6.17 1.51 9.61
C ALA A 81 -5.59 1.99 10.96
N VAL A 82 -6.06 1.41 12.07
CA VAL A 82 -5.53 1.70 13.41
C VAL A 82 -4.11 1.15 13.55
N HIS A 83 -3.88 -0.11 13.13
CA HIS A 83 -2.55 -0.74 13.19
C HIS A 83 -1.53 -0.04 12.28
N GLU A 84 -1.94 0.34 11.07
CA GLU A 84 -1.13 1.13 10.15
C GLU A 84 -0.69 2.46 10.79
N LEU A 85 -1.63 3.18 11.41
CA LEU A 85 -1.35 4.46 12.06
C LEU A 85 -0.47 4.29 13.32
N LEU A 86 -0.65 3.22 14.09
CA LEU A 86 0.22 2.89 15.23
C LEU A 86 1.67 2.64 14.79
N GLY A 87 1.87 1.91 13.69
CA GLY A 87 3.20 1.71 13.13
C GLY A 87 3.88 3.02 12.74
N LEU A 88 3.12 3.95 12.13
CA LEU A 88 3.62 5.28 11.80
C LEU A 88 3.96 6.11 13.05
N MET A 89 3.09 6.07 14.07
CA MET A 89 3.30 6.76 15.34
C MET A 89 4.62 6.33 16.00
N VAL A 90 4.87 5.02 16.10
CA VAL A 90 6.12 4.48 16.65
C VAL A 90 7.31 4.87 15.77
N ASN A 91 7.18 4.73 14.45
CA ASN A 91 8.27 5.01 13.53
C ASN A 91 8.72 6.48 13.58
N GLU A 92 7.78 7.41 13.76
CA GLU A 92 8.04 8.84 13.88
C GLU A 92 8.36 9.30 15.31
N GLY A 93 8.21 8.42 16.32
CA GLY A 93 8.37 8.79 17.73
C GLY A 93 7.30 9.76 18.23
N ALA A 94 6.11 9.71 17.64
CA ALA A 94 4.97 10.49 18.09
C ALA A 94 4.39 9.92 19.39
N THR A 95 3.89 10.81 20.25
CA THR A 95 3.30 10.46 21.55
C THR A 95 1.86 9.92 21.46
N GLY A 96 1.21 10.12 20.32
CA GLY A 96 -0.15 9.65 20.08
C GLY A 96 -0.55 9.77 18.61
N ALA A 97 -1.74 9.28 18.27
CA ALA A 97 -2.31 9.43 16.95
C ALA A 97 -3.83 9.67 16.99
N VAL A 98 -4.35 10.29 15.93
CA VAL A 98 -5.78 10.51 15.71
C VAL A 98 -6.16 9.97 14.34
N LEU A 99 -7.12 9.06 14.30
CA LEU A 99 -7.72 8.57 13.07
C LEU A 99 -9.11 9.20 12.90
N VAL A 100 -9.27 9.99 11.84
CA VAL A 100 -10.49 10.73 11.54
C VAL A 100 -11.24 10.06 10.39
N SER A 101 -12.56 9.96 10.50
CA SER A 101 -13.45 9.51 9.42
C SER A 101 -14.68 10.40 9.32
N SER A 102 -15.17 10.65 8.10
CA SER A 102 -16.47 11.31 7.89
C SER A 102 -17.69 10.42 8.16
N GLY A 103 -17.46 9.11 8.26
CA GLY A 103 -18.43 8.07 8.54
C GLY A 103 -18.08 7.31 9.82
N GLU A 104 -18.23 5.99 9.82
CA GLU A 104 -18.14 5.19 11.04
C GLU A 104 -16.87 4.32 11.08
N PHE A 105 -16.52 3.88 12.29
CA PHE A 105 -15.52 2.83 12.52
C PHE A 105 -16.19 1.47 12.72
N THR A 106 -15.51 0.40 12.31
CA THR A 106 -15.93 -0.95 12.68
C THR A 106 -15.74 -1.18 14.17
N ARG A 107 -16.51 -2.11 14.76
CA ARG A 107 -16.33 -2.49 16.18
C ARG A 107 -14.89 -2.94 16.47
N ALA A 108 -14.30 -3.72 15.56
CA ALA A 108 -12.91 -4.15 15.65
C ALA A 108 -11.92 -2.97 15.68
N ALA A 109 -12.16 -1.91 14.91
CA ALA A 109 -11.32 -0.71 14.95
C ALA A 109 -11.42 0.03 16.29
N ILE A 110 -12.65 0.13 16.83
CA ILE A 110 -12.88 0.73 18.15
C ILE A 110 -12.16 -0.07 19.23
N ASP A 111 -12.33 -1.40 19.23
CA ASP A 111 -11.69 -2.26 20.22
C ASP A 111 -10.15 -2.21 20.09
N ALA A 112 -9.60 -2.17 18.88
CA ALA A 112 -8.15 -2.02 18.65
C ALA A 112 -7.61 -0.68 19.20
N ALA A 113 -8.28 0.43 18.89
CA ALA A 113 -7.89 1.75 19.40
C ALA A 113 -7.91 1.81 20.93
N GLN A 114 -8.92 1.19 21.56
CA GLN A 114 -9.06 1.13 23.01
C GLN A 114 -7.98 0.27 23.67
N ARG A 115 -7.61 -0.86 23.07
CA ARG A 115 -6.57 -1.76 23.62
C ARG A 115 -5.20 -1.09 23.69
N HIS A 116 -4.80 -0.36 22.65
CA HIS A 116 -3.51 0.32 22.64
C HIS A 116 -3.53 1.65 23.40
N GLY A 117 -4.68 2.33 23.48
CA GLY A 117 -4.82 3.60 24.21
C GLY A 117 -4.10 4.81 23.61
N HIS A 118 -3.32 4.61 22.54
CA HIS A 118 -2.54 5.66 21.88
C HIS A 118 -3.20 6.24 20.62
N VAL A 119 -4.27 5.62 20.12
CA VAL A 119 -5.03 6.11 18.96
C VAL A 119 -6.40 6.61 19.40
N LYS A 120 -6.68 7.88 19.14
CA LYS A 120 -8.01 8.45 19.27
C LYS A 120 -8.77 8.30 17.95
N LEU A 121 -9.99 7.77 18.02
CA LEU A 121 -10.90 7.74 16.88
C LEU A 121 -11.81 8.97 16.90
N VAL A 122 -11.96 9.60 15.74
CA VAL A 122 -12.91 10.70 15.52
C VAL A 122 -13.82 10.26 14.38
N ASP A 123 -15.02 9.80 14.71
CA ASP A 123 -16.03 9.40 13.74
C ASP A 123 -16.77 10.61 13.15
N GLY A 124 -17.66 10.34 12.19
CA GLY A 124 -18.40 11.36 11.48
C GLY A 124 -19.30 12.21 12.38
N GLU A 125 -19.85 11.64 13.46
CA GLU A 125 -20.66 12.38 14.41
C GLU A 125 -19.79 13.33 15.23
N THR A 126 -18.70 12.81 15.80
CA THR A 126 -17.72 13.60 16.56
C THR A 126 -17.11 14.71 15.70
N LEU A 127 -16.75 14.39 14.46
CA LEU A 127 -16.16 15.33 13.50
C LEU A 127 -17.09 16.51 13.20
N ARG A 128 -18.40 16.27 13.07
CA ARG A 128 -19.40 17.33 12.89
C ARG A 128 -19.51 18.22 14.11
N GLY A 129 -19.46 17.62 15.31
CA GLY A 129 -19.40 18.38 16.56
C GLY A 129 -18.16 19.26 16.67
N MET A 130 -17.01 18.76 16.20
CA MET A 130 -15.74 19.50 16.19
C MET A 130 -15.74 20.67 15.21
N LEU A 131 -16.19 20.45 13.97
CA LEU A 131 -16.11 21.44 12.90
C LEU A 131 -17.29 22.43 12.91
N GLY A 132 -18.40 22.08 13.56
CA GLY A 132 -19.62 22.88 13.55
C GLY A 132 -20.29 22.93 12.17
N PRO A 133 -21.24 23.88 11.97
CA PRO A 133 -21.92 24.05 10.70
C PRO A 133 -20.94 24.45 9.58
N LEU A 134 -20.90 23.65 8.52
CA LEU A 134 -20.12 23.94 7.32
C LEU A 134 -21.02 24.54 6.24
N ALA A 135 -20.48 25.47 5.45
CA ALA A 135 -21.15 25.94 4.24
C ALA A 135 -21.26 24.79 3.23
N GLU A 136 -22.39 24.72 2.53
CA GLU A 136 -22.52 23.79 1.41
C GLU A 136 -21.47 24.12 0.36
N PRO A 137 -20.72 23.13 -0.14
CA PRO A 137 -19.78 23.37 -1.21
C PRO A 137 -20.56 23.89 -2.42
N GLU A 138 -20.13 25.04 -2.95
CA GLU A 138 -20.78 25.61 -4.14
C GLU A 138 -20.75 24.57 -5.26
N PRO A 139 -21.86 24.36 -5.97
CA PRO A 139 -21.86 23.50 -7.13
C PRO A 139 -20.80 24.03 -8.11
N PRO A 140 -20.01 23.15 -8.74
CA PRO A 140 -19.01 23.59 -9.69
C PRO A 140 -19.69 24.45 -10.77
N PRO A 141 -19.06 25.55 -11.22
CA PRO A 141 -19.68 26.57 -12.08
C PRO A 141 -20.11 26.10 -13.49
N ASP A 142 -20.13 24.80 -13.75
CA ASP A 142 -20.57 24.19 -15.02
C ASP A 142 -21.37 22.89 -14.82
N ALA A 143 -22.10 22.73 -13.72
CA ALA A 143 -23.06 21.64 -13.56
C ALA A 143 -24.31 21.87 -14.44
N ALA A 144 -24.13 21.90 -15.77
CA ALA A 144 -25.22 21.70 -16.70
C ALA A 144 -25.93 20.37 -16.38
N PRO A 145 -27.26 20.26 -16.54
CA PRO A 145 -28.00 19.05 -16.21
C PRO A 145 -27.39 17.86 -16.97
N ALA A 146 -26.90 16.87 -16.20
CA ALA A 146 -26.29 15.68 -16.74
C ALA A 146 -27.23 15.02 -17.76
N LYS A 147 -26.82 14.96 -19.03
CA LYS A 147 -27.54 14.16 -20.05
C LYS A 147 -27.63 12.72 -19.54
N PRO A 148 -28.79 12.04 -19.69
CA PRO A 148 -28.96 10.70 -19.18
C PRO A 148 -27.88 9.78 -19.75
N ALA A 149 -27.16 9.10 -18.85
CA ALA A 149 -26.08 8.20 -19.21
C ALA A 149 -26.60 7.10 -20.14
N ARG A 150 -26.05 7.06 -21.35
CA ARG A 150 -26.32 6.02 -22.34
C ARG A 150 -25.80 4.68 -21.78
N PRO A 151 -26.56 3.57 -21.81
CA PRO A 151 -26.14 2.33 -21.18
C PRO A 151 -24.85 1.82 -21.83
N VAL A 152 -23.78 1.74 -21.04
CA VAL A 152 -22.52 1.12 -21.44
C VAL A 152 -22.77 -0.38 -21.56
N ARG A 153 -22.84 -0.90 -22.79
CA ARG A 153 -22.86 -2.34 -23.02
C ARG A 153 -21.48 -2.92 -22.65
N PRO A 154 -21.39 -4.00 -21.86
CA PRO A 154 -20.12 -4.66 -21.62
C PRO A 154 -19.59 -5.27 -22.93
N ARG A 155 -18.37 -4.93 -23.33
CA ARG A 155 -17.63 -5.67 -24.36
C ARG A 155 -17.28 -7.04 -23.80
N THR A 156 -17.96 -8.07 -24.26
CA THR A 156 -17.55 -9.46 -24.02
C THR A 156 -16.31 -9.75 -24.86
N ASN A 157 -15.12 -9.74 -24.26
CA ASN A 157 -13.89 -10.16 -24.94
C ASN A 157 -13.86 -11.70 -25.04
N SER A 158 -14.60 -12.23 -26.00
CA SER A 158 -14.66 -13.67 -26.36
C SER A 158 -13.35 -14.23 -26.96
N LEU A 159 -12.28 -13.43 -27.04
CA LEU A 159 -11.02 -13.82 -27.68
C LEU A 159 -9.95 -14.32 -26.71
N LEU A 160 -10.12 -14.14 -25.40
CA LEU A 160 -9.14 -14.59 -24.39
C LEU A 160 -9.24 -16.10 -24.08
N TRP A 161 -10.43 -16.71 -24.23
CA TRP A 161 -10.63 -18.15 -24.01
C TRP A 161 -9.91 -19.01 -25.07
N LEU A 162 -9.78 -18.52 -26.30
CA LEU A 162 -9.10 -19.24 -27.39
C LEU A 162 -7.58 -19.31 -27.18
N VAL A 163 -6.97 -18.25 -26.63
CA VAL A 163 -5.52 -18.23 -26.34
C VAL A 163 -5.18 -19.15 -25.16
N ALA A 164 -6.03 -19.19 -24.12
CA ALA A 164 -5.86 -20.10 -22.99
C ALA A 164 -5.98 -21.58 -23.40
N LEU A 165 -6.88 -21.91 -24.34
CA LEU A 165 -7.07 -23.28 -24.85
C LEU A 165 -5.86 -23.78 -25.66
N VAL A 166 -5.30 -22.92 -26.53
CA VAL A 166 -4.10 -23.26 -27.33
C VAL A 166 -2.89 -23.45 -26.42
N GLY A 167 -2.73 -22.61 -25.39
CA GLY A 167 -1.68 -22.74 -24.39
C GLY A 167 -1.74 -24.07 -23.62
N ALA A 168 -2.94 -24.48 -23.19
CA ALA A 168 -3.13 -25.75 -22.48
C ALA A 168 -2.81 -26.98 -23.34
N ILE A 169 -3.20 -26.97 -24.62
CA ILE A 169 -2.88 -28.05 -25.57
C ILE A 169 -1.37 -28.13 -25.80
N GLY A 170 -0.70 -26.98 -26.00
CA GLY A 170 0.76 -26.92 -26.13
C GLY A 170 1.48 -27.47 -24.89
N PHE A 171 1.02 -27.11 -23.69
CA PHE A 171 1.61 -27.59 -22.44
C PHE A 171 1.48 -29.11 -22.28
N VAL A 172 0.31 -29.69 -22.58
CA VAL A 172 0.10 -31.15 -22.51
C VAL A 172 1.01 -31.89 -23.49
N LEU A 173 1.20 -31.36 -24.71
CA LEU A 173 2.10 -31.98 -25.69
C LEU A 173 3.56 -31.91 -25.25
N ILE A 174 4.01 -30.80 -24.66
CA ILE A 174 5.37 -30.65 -24.11
C ILE A 174 5.59 -31.63 -22.96
N VAL A 175 4.68 -31.70 -21.99
CA VAL A 175 4.77 -32.62 -20.84
C VAL A 175 4.80 -34.08 -21.32
N ARG A 176 3.96 -34.44 -22.28
CA ARG A 176 3.97 -35.79 -22.88
C ARG A 176 5.29 -36.09 -23.59
N THR A 177 5.88 -35.12 -24.29
CA THR A 177 7.17 -35.30 -24.99
C THR A 177 8.32 -35.49 -24.00
N VAL A 178 8.32 -34.73 -22.91
CA VAL A 178 9.31 -34.88 -21.83
C VAL A 178 9.16 -36.25 -21.15
N LEU A 179 7.92 -36.66 -20.82
CA LEU A 179 7.65 -37.96 -20.20
C LEU A 179 8.03 -39.15 -21.10
N HIS A 180 7.81 -39.06 -22.42
CA HIS A 180 8.26 -40.09 -23.35
C HIS A 180 9.79 -40.14 -23.46
N ARG A 181 10.48 -38.99 -23.49
CA ARG A 181 11.96 -38.95 -23.50
C ARG A 181 12.58 -39.50 -22.21
N THR A 182 11.91 -39.34 -21.08
CA THR A 182 12.35 -39.95 -19.81
C THR A 182 12.04 -41.44 -19.70
N ALA A 183 11.12 -41.97 -20.52
CA ALA A 183 10.86 -43.41 -20.60
C ALA A 183 11.89 -44.16 -21.47
N ASP A 184 12.49 -43.49 -22.45
CA ASP A 184 13.48 -44.09 -23.36
C ASP A 184 14.93 -44.08 -22.80
N THR A 185 15.15 -43.60 -21.57
CA THR A 185 16.47 -43.56 -20.91
C THR A 185 16.59 -44.52 -19.70
N ALA A 186 15.72 -45.52 -19.60
CA ALA A 186 15.87 -46.64 -18.69
C ALA A 186 16.43 -47.86 -19.43
N VAL A 187 17.76 -47.90 -19.61
CA VAL A 187 18.49 -49.13 -19.92
C VAL A 187 18.88 -49.77 -18.59
N GLU A 188 18.26 -50.91 -18.29
CA GLU A 188 18.51 -51.77 -17.12
C GLU A 188 19.89 -52.49 -17.20
N PRO A 189 20.43 -52.97 -16.05
CA PRO A 189 21.84 -53.26 -15.85
C PRO A 189 22.22 -54.73 -16.13
N SER A 190 23.47 -54.96 -16.52
CA SER A 190 24.09 -56.29 -16.48
C SER A 190 25.39 -56.26 -15.68
N GLU A 191 25.38 -56.94 -14.53
CA GLU A 191 26.59 -57.36 -13.82
C GLU A 191 27.40 -58.30 -14.71
N ASP A 192 28.72 -58.08 -14.83
CA ASP A 192 29.77 -59.08 -14.59
C ASP A 192 31.14 -58.54 -15.11
N THR A 193 32.17 -58.82 -14.31
CA THR A 193 33.57 -58.98 -14.72
C THR A 193 34.52 -57.76 -14.72
N ARG A 194 35.23 -57.67 -13.59
CA ARG A 194 36.70 -57.58 -13.42
C ARG A 194 37.48 -56.36 -13.96
N ARG A 195 38.35 -55.89 -13.05
CA ARG A 195 39.65 -55.23 -13.24
C ARG A 195 39.66 -53.73 -13.60
N ALA A 196 40.07 -52.93 -12.63
CA ALA A 196 40.91 -51.73 -12.83
C ALA A 196 42.17 -52.08 -13.68
N PRO A 197 42.95 -51.14 -14.28
CA PRO A 197 43.14 -49.75 -13.81
C PRO A 197 43.51 -48.67 -14.87
N MET A 198 43.80 -47.47 -14.35
CA MET A 198 44.76 -46.43 -14.81
C MET A 198 44.51 -45.56 -16.06
N ALA A 199 44.92 -44.29 -15.86
CA ALA A 199 45.57 -43.38 -16.81
C ALA A 199 44.66 -42.73 -17.88
N ARG A 200 44.83 -41.49 -18.34
CA ARG A 200 45.64 -40.29 -18.03
C ARG A 200 45.22 -39.26 -19.11
N THR A 201 45.42 -37.96 -18.88
CA THR A 201 45.50 -36.85 -19.88
C THR A 201 44.25 -36.56 -20.73
N ALA A 202 43.97 -35.35 -21.22
CA ALA A 202 44.43 -33.97 -21.05
C ALA A 202 43.47 -33.09 -21.90
N ASP A 203 43.47 -31.78 -21.63
CA ASP A 203 43.18 -30.65 -22.52
C ASP A 203 41.91 -30.62 -23.39
N ALA A 204 41.14 -29.54 -23.26
CA ALA A 204 41.22 -28.42 -24.20
C ALA A 204 40.04 -27.44 -24.00
N SER A 205 40.39 -26.18 -23.83
CA SER A 205 39.57 -24.97 -23.87
C SER A 205 38.97 -24.68 -25.25
N TYR A 206 37.80 -24.04 -25.31
CA TYR A 206 37.35 -23.23 -26.44
C TYR A 206 36.54 -22.00 -25.96
N GLU A 207 36.97 -20.82 -26.40
CA GLU A 207 36.32 -19.52 -26.28
C GLU A 207 35.11 -19.39 -27.23
N GLU A 208 34.11 -18.58 -26.85
CA GLU A 208 33.11 -18.08 -27.81
C GLU A 208 32.80 -16.58 -27.62
N SER A 209 32.66 -15.93 -28.77
CA SER A 209 32.78 -14.50 -29.08
C SER A 209 31.49 -13.67 -28.94
N LEU A 210 31.65 -12.37 -28.65
CA LEU A 210 30.64 -11.31 -28.72
C LEU A 210 30.40 -10.77 -30.16
N PRO A 211 29.27 -10.08 -30.40
CA PRO A 211 29.24 -8.96 -31.34
C PRO A 211 28.79 -7.62 -30.71
N ALA A 212 29.18 -6.52 -31.38
CA ALA A 212 29.22 -5.14 -30.89
C ALA A 212 28.06 -4.23 -31.45
N PRO A 213 28.06 -2.88 -31.33
CA PRO A 213 27.01 -2.11 -30.65
C PRO A 213 26.23 -1.14 -31.55
N VAL A 214 25.16 -0.50 -31.03
CA VAL A 214 24.44 0.58 -31.73
C VAL A 214 24.24 1.83 -30.84
N ALA A 215 24.89 2.91 -31.29
CA ALA A 215 24.63 4.36 -31.19
C ALA A 215 23.97 4.99 -29.93
N GLN A 216 24.72 5.93 -29.35
CA GLN A 216 24.34 6.88 -28.29
C GLN A 216 23.39 7.99 -28.79
N ALA A 217 22.37 8.30 -27.99
CA ALA A 217 21.62 9.55 -28.06
C ALA A 217 22.10 10.52 -26.96
N VAL A 218 22.33 11.78 -27.34
CA VAL A 218 22.84 12.85 -26.47
C VAL A 218 21.68 13.43 -25.66
N ALA A 219 21.75 13.37 -24.33
CA ALA A 219 20.80 13.99 -23.40
C ALA A 219 21.51 15.10 -22.58
N ALA A 220 20.81 16.21 -22.37
CA ALA A 220 21.25 17.34 -21.55
C ALA A 220 21.61 16.92 -20.10
N PRO A 221 22.49 17.65 -19.38
CA PRO A 221 22.95 17.21 -18.08
C PRO A 221 21.83 17.32 -17.05
N ALA A 222 21.23 16.19 -16.70
CA ALA A 222 20.54 16.04 -15.44
C ALA A 222 21.57 16.26 -14.33
N VAL A 223 21.29 17.17 -13.40
CA VAL A 223 22.00 17.18 -12.11
C VAL A 223 21.67 15.86 -11.44
N ALA A 224 22.58 14.89 -11.59
CA ALA A 224 22.44 13.59 -10.98
C ALA A 224 22.46 13.80 -9.47
N MET A 225 21.29 13.67 -8.83
CA MET A 225 21.26 13.47 -7.39
C MET A 225 22.15 12.26 -7.08
N PRO A 226 23.09 12.37 -6.13
CA PRO A 226 23.93 11.24 -5.77
C PRO A 226 23.04 10.07 -5.37
N PRO A 227 23.43 8.83 -5.72
CA PRO A 227 22.66 7.66 -5.32
C PRO A 227 22.48 7.67 -3.80
N PRO A 228 21.29 7.28 -3.29
CA PRO A 228 21.04 7.27 -1.86
C PRO A 228 22.12 6.44 -1.18
N ARG A 229 22.78 7.03 -0.17
CA ARG A 229 23.80 6.32 0.60
C ARG A 229 23.17 5.08 1.26
N PRO A 230 23.90 3.97 1.37
CA PRO A 230 23.45 2.86 2.18
C PRO A 230 23.25 3.34 3.63
N PRO A 231 22.18 2.87 4.30
CA PRO A 231 21.93 3.22 5.70
C PRO A 231 23.06 2.71 6.59
N THR A 232 23.40 3.51 7.60
CA THR A 232 24.42 3.17 8.60
C THR A 232 23.92 2.11 9.57
N GLU A 233 24.82 1.39 10.25
CA GLU A 233 24.44 0.42 11.28
C GLU A 233 23.61 1.03 12.42
N ALA A 234 23.81 2.31 12.72
CA ALA A 234 23.00 3.02 13.71
C ALA A 234 21.56 3.22 13.22
N GLU A 235 21.37 3.65 11.97
CA GLU A 235 20.06 3.80 11.34
C GLU A 235 19.34 2.45 11.18
N ILE A 236 20.08 1.38 10.85
CA ILE A 236 19.53 0.02 10.77
C ILE A 236 19.04 -0.44 12.14
N ARG A 237 19.84 -0.28 13.21
CA ARG A 237 19.43 -0.64 14.58
C ARG A 237 18.24 0.18 15.06
N GLU A 238 18.20 1.46 14.75
CA GLU A 238 17.06 2.31 15.10
C GLU A 238 15.79 1.87 14.36
N SER A 239 15.90 1.58 13.07
CA SER A 239 14.79 1.07 12.26
C SER A 239 14.29 -0.28 12.76
N GLN A 240 15.19 -1.18 13.18
CA GLN A 240 14.83 -2.48 13.77
C GLN A 240 14.10 -2.28 15.10
N ARG A 241 14.61 -1.42 15.98
CA ARG A 241 13.94 -1.10 17.26
C ARG A 241 12.52 -0.55 17.05
N LYS A 242 12.35 0.37 16.09
CA LYS A 242 11.04 0.95 15.75
C LYS A 242 10.08 -0.12 15.19
N ALA A 243 10.58 -1.01 14.34
CA ALA A 243 9.80 -2.12 13.80
C ALA A 243 9.37 -3.11 14.90
N ASP A 244 10.29 -3.47 15.81
CA ASP A 244 10.02 -4.38 16.93
C ASP A 244 9.00 -3.79 17.91
N GLU A 245 9.12 -2.49 18.20
CA GLU A 245 8.16 -1.77 19.04
C GLU A 245 6.77 -1.70 18.40
N ALA A 246 6.69 -1.40 17.10
CA ALA A 246 5.44 -1.42 16.35
C ALA A 246 4.80 -2.82 16.34
N MET A 247 5.60 -3.86 16.09
CA MET A 247 5.15 -5.24 16.14
C MET A 247 4.66 -5.64 17.53
N ARG A 248 5.35 -5.22 18.59
CA ARG A 248 4.94 -5.49 19.97
C ARG A 248 3.62 -4.82 20.30
N LEU A 249 3.36 -3.61 19.79
CA LEU A 249 2.06 -2.98 19.92
C LEU A 249 0.98 -3.78 19.19
N ILE A 250 1.24 -4.27 17.96
CA ILE A 250 0.23 -4.92 17.12
C ILE A 250 -0.01 -6.41 17.49
N ALA A 251 0.97 -7.10 18.06
CA ALA A 251 0.96 -8.55 18.28
C ALA A 251 -0.20 -9.05 19.16
N ASP A 252 -0.71 -8.21 20.06
CA ASP A 252 -1.82 -8.57 20.96
C ASP A 252 -3.19 -8.64 20.24
N ASP A 253 -3.26 -8.20 18.97
CA ASP A 253 -4.50 -7.87 18.25
C ASP A 253 -4.76 -8.69 16.98
N THR A 254 -3.98 -9.74 16.73
CA THR A 254 -4.22 -10.65 15.60
C THR A 254 -5.02 -11.87 16.08
N PRO A 255 -6.36 -11.88 16.01
CA PRO A 255 -7.05 -13.16 16.06
C PRO A 255 -6.64 -13.93 14.80
N GLU A 256 -6.25 -15.20 14.96
CA GLU A 256 -6.16 -16.09 13.81
C GLU A 256 -7.50 -16.07 13.04
N LEU A 257 -7.37 -16.08 11.72
CA LEU A 257 -8.44 -15.95 10.72
C LEU A 257 -9.70 -16.79 11.01
#